data_AF-A0A397SKN9-F1
#
_entry.id   AF-A0A397SKN9-F1
#
_cell.length_a   1.000
_cell.length_b   1.000
_cell.length_c   1.000
_cell.angle_alpha   90.00
_cell.angle_beta   90.00
_cell.angle_gamma   90.00
#
_symmetry.space_group_name_H-M   'P 1'
#
loop_
_entity.id
_entity.type
_entity.pdbx_description
1 polymer ?
#
loop_
_entity_poly.entity_id
_entity_poly.type
_entity_poly.pdbx_seq_one_letter_code
_entity_poly.pdbx_strand_id
1 'polypeptide(L)'
;MAKLSVTGIVTIVSIFLYAIILTVLEILVVIFHTDFVQQYRLTRQGDGISQADLIYHSIFILSLAFQVLLCVDALWRKNSTQLIALVLFNILSLAYAGVQLYQHIILERDGTTGADFTPNDIYRFPTNDYTKRYFISRMRPLEYVIISIVAAFSIYLATLSYKLFKEFGWAIYETYSADVKIRDVYRSLSILQTLIKLDIFFIGSYAIQLIPSQTIGYNIYMTEITLTFTVGISMLLMAWYSVMKENKYILLCVINLLTLSVIYLIYRLFKININISPQYDPYEFTRRLLTFSLATTIGLIISTIFYSLKCFKNMTDGHYIFAAYGLPGQEQKSPPMQDKISFNPEYLGYDGYTAGSNNNSNISINIDDKKINIDDNDVLYDSKRASKRASKIAEVQNARLSRRISLD
;
A
#
# COMPACT_ATOMS: atom_id res chain seq x y z
N MET A 1 6.38 -16.64 19.25
CA MET A 1 7.25 -15.75 18.46
C MET A 1 7.96 -16.61 17.41
N ALA A 2 7.72 -16.37 16.12
CA ALA A 2 8.45 -17.07 15.07
C ALA A 2 9.95 -16.78 15.23
N LYS A 3 10.79 -17.81 15.27
CA LYS A 3 12.26 -17.63 15.27
C LYS A 3 12.63 -16.88 13.99
N LEU A 4 13.04 -15.61 14.14
CA LEU A 4 13.48 -14.79 13.02
C LEU A 4 14.82 -15.35 12.52
N SER A 5 14.98 -15.49 11.21
CA SER A 5 16.26 -15.86 10.60
C SER A 5 17.33 -14.82 10.95
N VAL A 6 18.59 -15.24 11.09
CA VAL A 6 19.72 -14.34 11.37
C VAL A 6 19.78 -13.22 10.32
N THR A 7 19.55 -13.55 9.04
CA THR A 7 19.50 -12.58 7.95
C THR A 7 18.39 -11.54 8.16
N GLY A 8 17.24 -11.97 8.69
CA GLY A 8 16.12 -11.10 9.04
C GLY A 8 16.46 -10.12 10.18
N ILE A 9 17.14 -10.60 11.22
CA ILE A 9 17.58 -9.76 12.35
C ILE A 9 18.57 -8.70 11.85
N VAL A 10 19.57 -9.12 11.07
CA VAL A 10 20.54 -8.19 10.47
C VAL A 10 19.84 -7.14 9.61
N THR A 11 18.86 -7.53 8.80
CA THR A 11 18.11 -6.60 7.95
C THR A 11 17.34 -5.55 8.76
N ILE A 12 16.63 -5.96 9.83
CA ILE A 12 15.93 -5.02 10.72
C ILE A 12 16.92 -4.04 11.34
N VAL A 13 17.97 -4.55 11.98
CA VAL A 13 18.94 -3.72 12.68
C VAL A 13 19.58 -2.71 11.73
N SER A 14 19.96 -3.15 10.53
CA SER A 14 20.53 -2.27 9.50
C SER A 14 19.57 -1.18 9.05
N ILE A 15 18.28 -1.48 8.86
CA ILE A 15 17.28 -0.47 8.45
C ILE A 15 16.98 0.51 9.59
N PHE A 16 16.92 0.04 10.84
CA PHE A 16 16.76 0.92 12.00
C PHE A 16 17.94 1.88 12.14
N LEU A 17 19.17 1.37 12.05
CA LEU A 17 20.38 2.19 12.12
C LEU A 17 20.45 3.19 10.96
N TYR A 18 20.13 2.75 9.75
CA TYR A 18 20.00 3.61 8.57
C TYR A 18 18.98 4.73 8.77
N ALA A 19 17.78 4.40 9.25
CA ALA A 19 16.72 5.37 9.51
C ALA A 19 17.12 6.39 10.59
N ILE A 20 17.78 5.96 11.66
CA ILE A 20 18.29 6.86 12.72
C ILE A 20 19.33 7.82 12.16
N ILE A 21 20.34 7.32 11.45
CA ILE A 21 21.42 8.15 10.89
C ILE A 21 20.85 9.21 9.94
N LEU A 22 19.97 8.81 9.01
CA LEU A 22 19.38 9.75 8.07
C LEU A 22 18.44 10.74 8.74
N THR A 23 17.64 10.31 9.73
CA THR A 23 16.77 11.24 10.48
C THR A 23 17.60 12.31 11.19
N VAL A 24 18.74 11.94 11.78
CA VAL A 24 19.65 12.91 12.41
C VAL A 24 20.22 13.89 11.38
N LEU A 25 20.65 13.41 10.22
CA LEU A 25 21.17 14.27 9.16
C LEU A 25 20.09 15.23 8.61
N GLU A 26 18.87 14.75 8.40
CA GLU A 26 17.73 15.56 7.96
C GLU A 26 17.36 16.63 8.98
N ILE A 27 17.30 16.28 10.27
CA ILE A 27 17.06 17.25 11.35
C ILE A 27 18.15 18.32 11.35
N LEU A 28 19.41 17.94 11.10
CA LEU A 28 20.53 18.88 11.01
C LEU A 28 20.34 19.86 9.85
N VAL A 29 19.93 19.38 8.67
CA VAL A 29 19.62 20.25 7.52
C VAL A 29 18.46 21.20 7.84
N VAL A 30 17.40 20.69 8.47
CA VAL A 30 16.24 21.51 8.90
C VAL A 30 16.66 22.60 9.90
N ILE A 31 17.54 22.31 10.86
CA ILE A 31 18.05 23.31 11.81
C ILE A 31 18.79 24.43 11.07
N PHE A 32 19.73 24.06 10.17
CA PHE A 32 20.44 25.07 9.39
C PHE A 32 19.53 25.88 8.48
N HIS A 33 18.47 25.25 7.94
CA HIS A 33 17.46 25.93 7.14
C HIS A 33 16.70 26.96 7.96
N THR A 34 16.24 26.57 9.16
CA THR A 34 15.54 27.50 10.04
C THR A 34 16.44 28.65 10.50
N ASP A 35 17.71 28.38 10.80
CA ASP A 35 18.69 29.40 11.19
C ASP A 35 18.99 30.37 10.04
N PHE A 36 18.99 29.88 8.79
CA PHE A 36 19.14 30.70 7.59
C PHE A 36 17.93 31.60 7.38
N VAL A 37 16.73 31.03 7.40
CA VAL A 37 15.46 31.74 7.17
C VAL A 37 15.22 32.83 8.21
N GLN A 38 15.58 32.60 9.48
CA GLN A 38 15.43 33.59 10.55
C GLN A 38 16.26 34.87 10.33
N GLN A 39 17.28 34.87 9.47
CA GLN A 39 18.05 36.08 9.14
C GLN A 39 17.32 37.04 8.19
N TYR A 40 16.16 36.64 7.67
CA TYR A 40 15.40 37.38 6.66
C TYR A 40 13.94 37.56 7.08
N ARG A 41 13.38 38.74 6.80
CA ARG A 41 11.93 38.92 6.76
C ARG A 41 11.44 38.57 5.36
N LEU A 42 10.99 37.33 5.22
CA LEU A 42 10.52 36.78 3.94
C LEU A 42 9.25 37.48 3.46
N THR A 43 9.14 37.63 2.14
CA THR A 43 7.87 37.95 1.49
C THR A 43 6.92 36.75 1.59
N ARG A 44 5.61 36.95 1.36
CA ARG A 44 4.62 35.86 1.38
C ARG A 44 5.02 34.68 0.47
N GLN A 45 5.61 34.98 -0.68
CA GLN A 45 6.10 33.96 -1.61
C GLN A 45 7.33 33.23 -1.05
N GLY A 46 8.30 33.95 -0.49
CA GLY A 46 9.47 33.36 0.17
C GLY A 46 9.11 32.46 1.37
N ASP A 47 8.11 32.86 2.16
CA ASP A 47 7.57 32.05 3.26
C ASP A 47 6.94 30.74 2.74
N GLY A 48 6.18 30.81 1.64
CA GLY A 48 5.62 29.62 1.00
C GLY A 48 6.68 28.65 0.46
N ILE A 49 7.77 29.16 -0.14
CA ILE A 49 8.88 28.33 -0.64
C ILE A 49 9.62 27.66 0.53
N SER A 50 9.89 28.40 1.61
CA SER A 50 10.51 27.88 2.83
C SER A 50 9.66 26.80 3.50
N GLN A 51 8.35 27.03 3.61
CA GLN A 51 7.40 26.03 4.14
C GLN A 51 7.36 24.77 3.28
N ALA A 52 7.43 24.89 1.95
CA ALA A 52 7.49 23.74 1.06
C ALA A 52 8.75 22.89 1.29
N ASP A 53 9.92 23.53 1.39
CA ASP A 53 11.18 22.85 1.65
C ASP A 53 11.14 22.05 2.97
N LEU A 54 10.68 22.69 4.06
CA LEU A 54 10.49 22.04 5.37
C LEU A 54 9.56 20.83 5.32
N ILE A 55 8.47 20.93 4.55
CA ILE A 55 7.53 19.82 4.37
C ILE A 55 8.18 18.65 3.63
N TYR A 56 9.07 18.92 2.68
CA TYR A 56 9.75 17.87 1.93
C TYR A 56 10.75 17.10 2.80
N HIS A 57 11.54 17.81 3.64
CA HIS A 57 12.36 17.16 4.67
C HIS A 57 11.50 16.32 5.64
N SER A 58 10.33 16.84 6.05
CA SER A 58 9.41 16.12 6.94
C SER A 58 8.86 14.82 6.30
N ILE A 59 8.52 14.86 5.02
CA ILE A 59 8.06 13.68 4.25
C ILE A 59 9.20 12.68 4.09
N PHE A 60 10.43 13.13 3.88
CA PHE A 60 11.57 12.24 3.81
C PHE A 60 11.79 11.50 5.13
N ILE A 61 11.73 12.19 6.27
CA ILE A 61 11.78 11.56 7.61
C ILE A 61 10.63 10.56 7.79
N LEU A 62 9.41 10.92 7.39
CA LEU A 62 8.26 10.01 7.44
C LEU A 62 8.49 8.76 6.56
N SER A 63 9.16 8.90 5.42
CA SER A 63 9.51 7.79 4.53
C SER A 63 10.44 6.79 5.21
N LEU A 64 11.41 7.26 6.01
CA LEU A 64 12.32 6.39 6.77
C LEU A 64 11.57 5.58 7.83
N ALA A 65 10.67 6.22 8.57
CA ALA A 65 9.81 5.54 9.53
C ALA A 65 8.91 4.50 8.85
N PHE A 66 8.33 4.85 7.70
CA PHE A 66 7.50 3.93 6.93
C PHE A 66 8.30 2.74 6.36
N GLN A 67 9.55 2.96 5.95
CA GLN A 67 10.45 1.89 5.49
C GLN A 67 10.77 0.89 6.60
N VAL A 68 10.98 1.36 7.84
CA VAL A 68 11.14 0.50 9.03
C VAL A 68 9.86 -0.32 9.25
N LEU A 69 8.69 0.32 9.22
CA LEU A 69 7.40 -0.36 9.40
C LEU A 69 7.19 -1.44 8.33
N LEU A 70 7.45 -1.13 7.05
CA LEU A 70 7.37 -2.10 5.96
C LEU A 70 8.32 -3.28 6.16
N CYS A 71 9.54 -3.05 6.64
CA CYS A 71 10.48 -4.13 6.89
C CYS A 71 10.01 -5.06 8.01
N VAL A 72 9.62 -4.51 9.16
CA VAL A 72 9.11 -5.29 10.30
C VAL A 72 7.90 -6.12 9.87
N ASP A 73 7.00 -5.49 9.14
CA ASP A 73 5.78 -6.09 8.60
C ASP A 73 6.06 -7.22 7.60
N ALA A 74 7.02 -7.02 6.69
CA ALA A 74 7.48 -8.03 5.73
C ALA A 74 8.08 -9.26 6.41
N LEU A 75 8.87 -9.04 7.46
CA LEU A 75 9.55 -10.10 8.20
C LEU A 75 8.61 -10.87 9.11
N TRP A 76 7.71 -10.17 9.80
CA TRP A 76 6.71 -10.79 10.66
C TRP A 76 5.82 -11.74 9.86
N ARG A 77 5.31 -11.28 8.71
CA ARG A 77 4.43 -12.10 7.85
C ARG A 77 5.17 -12.97 6.85
N LYS A 78 6.51 -12.99 6.87
CA LYS A 78 7.37 -13.70 5.91
C LYS A 78 6.95 -13.45 4.45
N ASN A 79 6.56 -12.23 4.14
CA ASN A 79 5.99 -11.87 2.85
C ASN A 79 7.11 -11.43 1.89
N SER A 80 7.45 -12.30 0.93
CA SER A 80 8.49 -12.05 -0.07
C SER A 80 8.17 -10.87 -0.98
N THR A 81 6.89 -10.58 -1.21
CA THR A 81 6.47 -9.45 -2.05
C THR A 81 6.73 -8.12 -1.36
N GLN A 82 6.55 -8.06 -0.05
CA GLN A 82 6.82 -6.84 0.73
C GLN A 82 8.32 -6.50 0.75
N LEU A 83 9.20 -7.50 0.68
CA LEU A 83 10.64 -7.26 0.54
C LEU A 83 11.00 -6.63 -0.81
N ILE A 84 10.36 -7.06 -1.91
CA ILE A 84 10.57 -6.42 -3.22
C ILE A 84 10.10 -4.96 -3.16
N ALA A 85 8.92 -4.73 -2.58
CA ALA A 85 8.40 -3.38 -2.39
C ALA A 85 9.32 -2.51 -1.51
N LEU A 86 9.95 -3.08 -0.49
CA LEU A 86 10.91 -2.39 0.38
C LEU A 86 12.13 -1.87 -0.42
N VAL A 87 12.67 -2.68 -1.33
CA VAL A 87 13.78 -2.27 -2.21
C VAL A 87 13.34 -1.20 -3.19
N LEU A 88 12.19 -1.38 -3.84
CA LEU A 88 11.64 -0.39 -4.78
C LEU A 88 11.34 0.94 -4.08
N PHE A 89 10.80 0.89 -2.86
CA PHE A 89 10.55 2.07 -2.03
C PHE A 89 11.85 2.83 -1.74
N ASN A 90 12.93 2.12 -1.39
CA ASN A 90 14.23 2.76 -1.16
C ASN A 90 14.81 3.41 -2.43
N ILE A 91 14.60 2.81 -3.61
CA ILE A 91 14.99 3.42 -4.90
C ILE A 91 14.16 4.69 -5.17
N LEU A 92 12.86 4.67 -4.88
CA LEU A 92 12.02 5.86 -4.98
C LEU A 92 12.45 6.95 -4.00
N SER A 93 12.83 6.60 -2.76
CA SER A 93 13.41 7.55 -1.79
C SER A 93 14.72 8.16 -2.29
N LEU A 94 15.57 7.39 -3.00
CA LEU A 94 16.79 7.94 -3.63
C LEU A 94 16.44 8.96 -4.71
N ALA A 95 15.47 8.66 -5.57
CA ALA A 95 15.00 9.60 -6.58
C ALA A 95 14.40 10.85 -5.94
N TYR A 96 13.62 10.68 -4.87
CA TYR A 96 13.04 11.78 -4.09
C TYR A 96 14.13 12.70 -3.53
N ALA A 97 15.17 12.16 -2.89
CA ALA A 97 16.30 12.94 -2.36
C ALA A 97 17.00 13.76 -3.46
N GLY A 98 17.13 13.21 -4.67
CA GLY A 98 17.68 13.93 -5.82
C GLY A 98 16.81 15.10 -6.28
N VAL A 99 15.48 14.95 -6.29
CA VAL A 99 14.55 16.04 -6.64
C VAL A 99 14.48 17.08 -5.52
N GLN A 100 14.55 16.65 -4.26
CA GLN A 100 14.58 17.50 -3.07
C GLN A 100 15.80 18.42 -3.06
N LEU A 101 17.00 17.91 -3.37
CA LEU A 101 18.19 18.74 -3.54
C LEU A 101 17.98 19.88 -4.56
N TYR A 102 17.30 19.58 -5.67
CA TYR A 102 17.00 20.62 -6.66
C TYR A 102 16.05 21.69 -6.10
N GLN A 103 15.07 21.29 -5.29
CA GLN A 103 14.18 22.21 -4.59
C GLN A 103 14.95 23.13 -3.63
N HIS A 104 15.86 22.55 -2.85
CA HIS A 104 16.66 23.30 -1.89
C HIS A 104 17.51 24.37 -2.60
N ILE A 105 18.11 24.03 -3.74
CA ILE A 105 18.86 24.98 -4.57
C ILE A 105 17.98 26.12 -5.10
N ILE A 106 16.71 25.85 -5.41
CA ILE A 106 15.75 26.91 -5.80
C ILE A 106 15.51 27.86 -4.63
N LEU A 107 15.23 27.34 -3.44
CA LEU A 107 15.05 28.14 -2.24
C LEU A 107 16.28 29.02 -1.98
N GLU A 108 17.48 28.44 -2.05
CA GLU A 108 18.72 29.20 -1.88
C GLU A 108 18.80 30.36 -2.87
N ARG A 109 18.39 30.18 -4.13
CA ARG A 109 18.47 31.22 -5.16
C ARG A 109 17.39 32.28 -5.00
N ASP A 110 16.13 31.84 -4.94
CA ASP A 110 14.95 32.67 -5.16
C ASP A 110 14.12 32.90 -3.90
N GLY A 111 14.31 32.10 -2.84
CA GLY A 111 13.57 32.20 -1.59
C GLY A 111 13.80 33.52 -0.84
N THR A 112 14.97 34.14 -1.02
CA THR A 112 15.32 35.44 -0.41
C THR A 112 15.10 36.64 -1.33
N THR A 113 14.54 36.45 -2.53
CA THR A 113 14.36 37.53 -3.50
C THR A 113 13.31 38.52 -3.01
N GLY A 114 13.72 39.77 -2.77
CA GLY A 114 12.85 40.82 -2.22
C GLY A 114 12.60 40.73 -0.71
N ALA A 115 13.34 39.89 0.01
CA ALA A 115 13.27 39.81 1.47
C ALA A 115 14.18 40.85 2.14
N ASP A 116 13.73 41.43 3.26
CA ASP A 116 14.55 42.35 4.05
C ASP A 116 15.55 41.56 4.89
N PHE A 117 16.84 41.89 4.78
CA PHE A 117 17.90 41.25 5.56
C PHE A 117 17.97 41.87 6.96
N THR A 118 17.58 41.10 7.97
CA THR A 118 17.60 41.51 9.39
C THR A 118 18.33 40.43 10.19
N PRO A 119 19.67 40.45 10.24
CA PRO A 119 20.43 39.40 10.90
C PRO A 119 20.20 39.45 12.41
N ASN A 120 20.06 38.28 13.04
CA ASN A 120 19.98 38.15 14.50
C ASN A 120 21.28 38.60 15.18
N ASP A 121 22.43 38.28 14.56
CA ASP A 121 23.76 38.65 15.03
C ASP A 121 24.55 39.36 13.90
N ILE A 122 24.55 40.70 13.92
CA ILE A 122 25.23 41.53 12.91
C ILE A 122 26.73 41.21 12.81
N TYR A 123 27.38 40.86 13.93
CA TYR A 123 28.81 40.54 13.96
C TYR A 123 29.15 39.19 13.31
N ARG A 124 28.24 38.22 13.38
CA ARG A 124 28.42 36.89 12.80
C ARG A 124 28.02 36.86 11.32
N PHE A 125 27.05 37.69 10.95
CA PHE A 125 26.42 37.75 9.64
C PHE A 125 26.43 39.20 9.10
N PRO A 126 27.60 39.72 8.69
CA PRO A 126 27.80 41.13 8.37
C PRO A 126 27.14 41.56 7.05
N THR A 127 26.88 40.64 6.13
CA THR A 127 26.34 40.96 4.80
C THR A 127 25.45 39.83 4.30
N ASN A 128 24.37 40.16 3.60
CA ASN A 128 23.45 39.20 3.01
C ASN A 128 24.18 38.14 2.16
N ASP A 129 25.08 38.57 1.25
CA ASP A 129 25.85 37.63 0.39
C ASP A 129 26.74 36.68 1.21
N TYR A 130 27.37 37.18 2.28
CA TYR A 130 28.19 36.34 3.16
C TYR A 130 27.33 35.31 3.90
N THR A 131 26.21 35.73 4.49
CA THR A 131 25.26 34.85 5.18
C THR A 131 24.77 33.75 4.26
N LYS A 132 24.31 34.11 3.06
CA LYS A 132 23.85 33.18 2.04
C LYS A 132 24.92 32.16 1.68
N ARG A 133 26.16 32.58 1.38
CA ARG A 133 27.27 31.66 1.08
C ARG A 133 27.63 30.75 2.26
N TYR A 134 27.61 31.27 3.48
CA TYR A 134 27.93 30.51 4.68
C TYR A 134 26.97 29.32 4.87
N PHE A 135 25.66 29.55 4.77
CA PHE A 135 24.66 28.49 4.92
C PHE A 135 24.69 27.51 3.74
N ILE A 136 24.77 28.01 2.50
CA ILE A 136 24.88 27.16 1.28
C ILE A 136 26.08 26.21 1.39
N SER A 137 27.23 26.72 1.84
CA SER A 137 28.44 25.91 1.99
C SER A 137 28.32 24.80 3.05
N ARG A 138 27.33 24.89 3.94
CA ARG A 138 27.11 23.92 5.02
C ARG A 138 25.96 22.95 4.72
N MET A 139 24.92 23.40 4.03
CA MET A 139 23.70 22.62 3.77
C MET A 139 23.89 21.64 2.61
N ARG A 140 24.34 22.12 1.44
CA ARG A 140 24.60 21.26 0.26
C ARG A 140 25.46 20.02 0.53
N PRO A 141 26.60 20.08 1.26
CA PRO A 141 27.39 18.87 1.51
C PRO A 141 26.63 17.84 2.35
N LEU A 142 25.73 18.26 3.27
CA LEU A 142 24.92 17.33 4.05
C LEU A 142 23.93 16.58 3.15
N GLU A 143 23.28 17.28 2.22
CA GLU A 143 22.36 16.66 1.26
C GLU A 143 23.07 15.68 0.33
N TYR A 144 24.28 16.02 -0.15
CA TYR A 144 25.09 15.08 -0.94
C TYR A 144 25.47 13.84 -0.13
N VAL A 145 25.80 14.00 1.16
CA VAL A 145 26.07 12.88 2.06
C VAL A 145 24.82 12.00 2.25
N ILE A 146 23.64 12.61 2.45
CA ILE A 146 22.37 11.89 2.55
C ILE A 146 22.13 11.04 1.29
N ILE A 147 22.20 11.66 0.10
CA ILE A 147 22.01 10.95 -1.18
C ILE A 147 23.02 9.80 -1.33
N SER A 148 24.28 10.03 -0.97
CA SER A 148 25.33 9.00 -1.03
C SER A 148 25.04 7.81 -0.10
N ILE A 149 24.61 8.08 1.13
CA ILE A 149 24.23 7.05 2.11
C ILE A 149 23.01 6.26 1.61
N VAL A 150 21.97 6.94 1.12
CA VAL A 150 20.76 6.30 0.57
C VAL A 150 21.13 5.39 -0.61
N ALA A 151 22.01 5.85 -1.51
CA ALA A 151 22.46 5.08 -2.67
C ALA A 151 23.25 3.83 -2.26
N ALA A 152 24.22 3.97 -1.36
CA ALA A 152 25.00 2.85 -0.85
C ALA A 152 24.12 1.83 -0.11
N PHE A 153 23.19 2.34 0.72
CA PHE A 153 22.24 1.50 1.42
C PHE A 153 21.27 0.80 0.48
N SER A 154 20.90 1.40 -0.65
CA SER A 154 20.04 0.78 -1.67
C SER A 154 20.65 -0.50 -2.23
N ILE A 155 21.93 -0.47 -2.56
CA ILE A 155 22.66 -1.65 -3.05
C ILE A 155 22.72 -2.71 -1.94
N TYR A 156 23.10 -2.31 -0.73
CA TYR A 156 23.16 -3.20 0.42
C TYR A 156 21.81 -3.87 0.73
N LEU A 157 20.74 -3.08 0.80
CA LEU A 157 19.37 -3.55 1.04
C LEU A 157 18.87 -4.49 -0.05
N ALA A 158 19.21 -4.24 -1.31
CA ALA A 158 18.89 -5.14 -2.41
C ALA A 158 19.56 -6.51 -2.23
N THR A 159 20.84 -6.56 -1.81
CA THR A 159 21.53 -7.84 -1.56
C THR A 159 20.93 -8.64 -0.40
N LEU A 160 20.56 -7.96 0.71
CA LEU A 160 19.89 -8.61 1.83
C LEU A 160 18.50 -9.09 1.43
N SER A 161 17.70 -8.23 0.79
CA SER A 161 16.35 -8.56 0.35
C SER A 161 16.35 -9.75 -0.62
N TYR A 162 17.36 -9.88 -1.48
CA TYR A 162 17.51 -11.05 -2.36
C TYR A 162 17.74 -12.35 -1.58
N LYS A 163 18.56 -12.33 -0.53
CA LYS A 163 18.77 -13.50 0.34
C LYS A 163 17.48 -13.90 1.05
N LEU A 164 16.78 -12.93 1.66
CA LEU A 164 15.51 -13.18 2.33
C LEU A 164 14.41 -13.64 1.37
N PHE A 165 14.40 -13.11 0.15
CA PHE A 165 13.44 -13.53 -0.88
C PHE A 165 13.56 -15.03 -1.17
N LYS A 166 14.80 -15.57 -1.22
CA LYS A 166 15.01 -17.02 -1.35
C LYS A 166 14.53 -17.80 -0.14
N GLU A 167 14.86 -17.34 1.07
CA GLU A 167 14.43 -17.99 2.33
C GLU A 167 12.88 -18.05 2.42
N PHE A 168 12.20 -16.95 2.11
CA PHE A 168 10.73 -16.88 2.17
C PHE A 168 10.08 -17.63 1.02
N GLY A 169 10.66 -17.59 -0.18
CA GLY A 169 10.17 -18.35 -1.32
C GLY A 169 10.17 -19.86 -1.05
N TRP A 170 11.20 -20.36 -0.38
CA TRP A 170 11.28 -21.77 0.02
C TRP A 170 10.22 -22.12 1.09
N ALA A 171 10.03 -21.27 2.11
CA ALA A 171 9.00 -21.48 3.13
C ALA A 171 7.56 -21.48 2.54
N ILE A 172 7.29 -20.59 1.58
CA ILE A 172 6.00 -20.56 0.86
C ILE A 172 5.83 -21.83 0.03
N TYR A 173 6.90 -22.31 -0.61
CA TYR A 173 6.85 -23.55 -1.39
C TYR A 173 6.48 -24.75 -0.52
N GLU A 174 7.13 -24.90 0.64
CA GLU A 174 6.86 -25.99 1.59
C GLU A 174 5.40 -25.98 2.07
N THR A 175 4.85 -24.79 2.33
CA THR A 175 3.48 -24.63 2.85
C THR A 175 2.41 -24.86 1.78
N TYR A 176 2.63 -24.37 0.56
CA TYR A 176 1.63 -24.36 -0.53
C TYR A 176 1.99 -25.28 -1.70
N SER A 177 2.77 -26.34 -1.46
CA SER A 177 3.46 -27.11 -2.51
C SER A 177 2.54 -27.81 -3.53
N ALA A 178 1.27 -28.08 -3.18
CA ALA A 178 0.42 -28.99 -3.96
C ALA A 178 -0.35 -28.35 -5.12
N ASP A 179 -0.55 -27.03 -5.17
CA ASP A 179 -1.33 -26.38 -6.24
C ASP A 179 -0.72 -25.04 -6.69
N VAL A 180 -0.34 -24.98 -7.97
CA VAL A 180 0.20 -23.79 -8.63
C VAL A 180 -0.81 -22.64 -8.65
N LYS A 181 -2.11 -22.94 -8.77
CA LYS A 181 -3.17 -21.94 -8.82
C LYS A 181 -3.33 -21.21 -7.49
N ILE A 182 -3.34 -21.94 -6.38
CA ILE A 182 -3.45 -21.36 -5.04
C ILE A 182 -2.27 -20.41 -4.78
N ARG A 183 -1.06 -20.78 -5.20
CA ARG A 183 0.13 -19.93 -5.08
C ARG A 183 0.03 -18.65 -5.91
N ASP A 184 -0.50 -18.69 -7.13
CA ASP A 184 -0.67 -17.48 -7.95
C ASP A 184 -1.73 -16.52 -7.38
N VAL A 185 -2.84 -17.07 -6.87
CA VAL A 185 -3.88 -16.28 -6.20
C VAL A 185 -3.31 -15.64 -4.92
N TYR A 186 -2.55 -16.39 -4.11
CA TYR A 186 -1.89 -15.87 -2.90
C TYR A 186 -0.89 -14.77 -3.22
N ARG A 187 -0.07 -14.97 -4.27
CA ARG A 187 0.88 -13.96 -4.72
C ARG A 187 0.18 -12.67 -5.14
N SER A 188 -0.91 -12.79 -5.90
CA SER A 188 -1.69 -11.63 -6.37
C SER A 188 -2.31 -10.85 -5.20
N LEU A 189 -2.88 -11.54 -4.21
CA LEU A 189 -3.41 -10.92 -2.99
C LEU A 189 -2.31 -10.25 -2.15
N SER A 190 -1.16 -10.91 -2.01
CA SER A 190 -0.01 -10.37 -1.27
C SER A 190 0.56 -9.12 -1.95
N ILE A 191 0.58 -9.08 -3.29
CA ILE A 191 0.94 -7.88 -4.06
C ILE A 191 -0.08 -6.79 -3.82
N LEU A 192 -1.38 -7.07 -3.90
CA LEU A 192 -2.42 -6.09 -3.66
C LEU A 192 -2.34 -5.48 -2.25
N GLN A 193 -2.15 -6.29 -1.20
CA GLN A 193 -1.96 -5.80 0.18
C GLN A 193 -0.72 -4.91 0.31
N THR A 194 0.33 -5.22 -0.43
CA THR A 194 1.58 -4.44 -0.42
C THR A 194 1.39 -3.11 -1.13
N LEU A 195 0.72 -3.10 -2.29
CA LEU A 195 0.40 -1.89 -3.05
C LEU A 195 -0.49 -0.95 -2.24
N ILE A 196 -1.53 -1.45 -1.57
CA ILE A 196 -2.41 -0.62 -0.71
C ILE A 196 -1.60 0.08 0.39
N LYS A 197 -0.62 -0.61 1.02
CA LYS A 197 0.26 0.01 2.02
C LYS A 197 1.09 1.15 1.43
N LEU A 198 1.65 0.96 0.23
CA LEU A 198 2.40 2.00 -0.48
C LEU A 198 1.48 3.17 -0.86
N ASP A 199 0.28 2.89 -1.37
CA ASP A 199 -0.70 3.91 -1.77
C ASP A 199 -1.07 4.83 -0.59
N ILE A 200 -1.22 4.29 0.63
CA ILE A 200 -1.46 5.09 1.84
C ILE A 200 -0.36 6.13 2.05
N PHE A 201 0.91 5.70 1.92
CA PHE A 201 2.04 6.60 2.09
C PHE A 201 2.10 7.67 0.99
N PHE A 202 1.95 7.29 -0.28
CA PHE A 202 2.10 8.21 -1.40
C PHE A 202 0.92 9.19 -1.55
N ILE A 203 -0.32 8.74 -1.30
CA ILE A 203 -1.49 9.64 -1.27
C ILE A 203 -1.39 10.59 -0.06
N GLY A 204 -0.99 10.08 1.10
CA GLY A 204 -0.75 10.91 2.29
C GLY A 204 0.34 11.95 2.06
N SER A 205 1.47 11.54 1.49
CA SER A 205 2.59 12.44 1.15
C SER A 205 2.15 13.52 0.16
N TYR A 206 1.42 13.15 -0.89
CA TYR A 206 0.88 14.12 -1.85
C TYR A 206 -0.07 15.13 -1.19
N ALA A 207 -0.95 14.68 -0.30
CA ALA A 207 -1.85 15.58 0.43
C ALA A 207 -1.08 16.58 1.32
N ILE A 208 -0.01 16.13 2.00
CA ILE A 208 0.84 17.00 2.82
C ILE A 208 1.59 18.02 1.94
N GLN A 209 2.08 17.62 0.76
CA GLN A 209 2.79 18.52 -0.17
C GLN A 209 1.88 19.65 -0.72
N LEU A 210 0.56 19.51 -0.64
CA LEU A 210 -0.39 20.55 -1.03
C LEU A 210 -0.66 21.59 0.07
N ILE A 211 -0.15 21.42 1.29
CA ILE A 211 -0.36 22.40 2.38
C ILE A 211 0.29 23.78 2.11
N PRO A 212 1.61 23.89 1.80
CA PRO A 212 2.29 25.18 1.63
C PRO A 212 1.84 25.90 0.35
N SER A 213 1.07 25.18 -0.45
CA SER A 213 0.46 25.63 -1.67
C SER A 213 -0.43 26.88 -1.48
N GLN A 214 -1.04 26.99 -0.29
CA GLN A 214 -1.82 28.14 0.17
C GLN A 214 -1.05 29.47 0.08
N THR A 215 0.12 29.39 0.69
CA THR A 215 1.03 30.50 0.98
C THR A 215 1.70 31.00 -0.28
N ILE A 216 2.06 30.09 -1.20
CA ILE A 216 2.67 30.38 -2.51
C ILE A 216 1.69 31.08 -3.47
N GLY A 217 0.38 31.06 -3.17
CA GLY A 217 -0.65 31.79 -3.93
C GLY A 217 -1.32 30.94 -5.01
N TYR A 218 -1.44 29.63 -4.82
CA TYR A 218 -2.29 28.83 -5.70
C TYR A 218 -3.78 29.09 -5.44
N ASN A 219 -4.56 29.09 -6.52
CA ASN A 219 -6.03 29.00 -6.45
C ASN A 219 -6.46 27.55 -6.14
N ILE A 220 -6.03 27.03 -4.99
CA ILE A 220 -6.45 25.73 -4.46
C ILE A 220 -7.33 26.01 -3.25
N TYR A 221 -8.61 25.68 -3.35
CA TYR A 221 -9.53 25.79 -2.23
C TYR A 221 -9.11 24.81 -1.12
N MET A 222 -9.20 25.20 0.16
CA MET A 222 -8.93 24.29 1.29
C MET A 222 -9.76 23.01 1.26
N THR A 223 -10.91 23.09 0.60
CA THR A 223 -11.79 21.95 0.35
C THR A 223 -11.14 20.88 -0.52
N GLU A 224 -10.27 21.25 -1.47
CA GLU A 224 -9.59 20.28 -2.36
C GLU A 224 -8.56 19.44 -1.60
N ILE A 225 -7.76 20.08 -0.73
CA ILE A 225 -6.76 19.39 0.11
C ILE A 225 -7.48 18.43 1.07
N THR A 226 -8.50 18.95 1.77
CA THR A 226 -9.30 18.18 2.74
C THR A 226 -10.00 16.99 2.07
N LEU A 227 -10.58 17.20 0.88
CA LEU A 227 -11.25 16.14 0.11
C LEU A 227 -10.25 15.08 -0.34
N THR A 228 -9.09 15.48 -0.88
CA THR A 228 -8.05 14.55 -1.34
C THR A 228 -7.58 13.64 -0.20
N PHE A 229 -7.33 14.23 0.96
CA PHE A 229 -6.90 13.47 2.15
C PHE A 229 -8.01 12.55 2.67
N THR A 230 -9.21 13.09 2.88
CA THR A 230 -10.32 12.35 3.51
C THR A 230 -10.84 11.24 2.61
N VAL A 231 -11.11 11.55 1.33
CA VAL A 231 -11.60 10.56 0.36
C VAL A 231 -10.52 9.53 0.07
N GLY A 232 -9.27 9.97 -0.12
CA GLY A 232 -8.13 9.07 -0.37
C GLY A 232 -7.92 8.05 0.75
N ILE A 233 -7.88 8.50 2.01
CA ILE A 233 -7.72 7.58 3.16
C ILE A 233 -8.94 6.68 3.31
N SER A 234 -10.16 7.23 3.27
CA SER A 234 -11.40 6.43 3.45
C SER A 234 -11.48 5.31 2.42
N MET A 235 -11.11 5.63 1.19
CA MET A 235 -11.05 4.69 0.09
C MET A 235 -10.01 3.59 0.28
N LEU A 236 -8.80 3.93 0.72
CA LEU A 236 -7.76 2.93 0.97
C LEU A 236 -8.08 2.04 2.18
N LEU A 237 -8.77 2.57 3.19
CA LEU A 237 -9.30 1.78 4.30
C LEU A 237 -10.37 0.79 3.82
N MET A 238 -11.28 1.22 2.94
CA MET A 238 -12.23 0.32 2.29
C MET A 238 -11.52 -0.75 1.45
N ALA A 239 -10.46 -0.39 0.72
CA ALA A 239 -9.64 -1.34 -0.03
C ALA A 239 -8.99 -2.39 0.89
N TRP A 240 -8.39 -1.94 1.99
CA TRP A 240 -7.78 -2.81 2.99
C TRP A 240 -8.80 -3.77 3.60
N TYR A 241 -9.96 -3.25 4.03
CA TYR A 241 -11.07 -4.04 4.57
C TYR A 241 -11.58 -5.08 3.57
N SER A 242 -11.75 -4.67 2.31
CA SER A 242 -12.20 -5.54 1.22
C SER A 242 -11.29 -6.75 1.02
N VAL A 243 -9.97 -6.52 1.04
CA VAL A 243 -8.98 -7.58 0.87
C VAL A 243 -8.92 -8.51 2.09
N MET A 244 -9.07 -7.99 3.31
CA MET A 244 -9.10 -8.81 4.53
C MET A 244 -10.32 -9.71 4.60
N LYS A 245 -11.49 -9.21 4.19
CA LYS A 245 -12.76 -9.97 4.19
C LYS A 245 -13.01 -10.74 2.89
N GLU A 246 -12.12 -10.62 1.91
CA GLU A 246 -12.27 -11.17 0.55
C GLU A 246 -13.66 -10.89 -0.06
N ASN A 247 -14.20 -9.69 0.17
CA ASN A 247 -15.54 -9.33 -0.31
C ASN A 247 -15.50 -8.73 -1.73
N LYS A 248 -15.91 -9.52 -2.72
CA LYS A 248 -15.93 -9.13 -4.14
C LYS A 248 -16.71 -7.84 -4.43
N TYR A 249 -17.81 -7.57 -3.71
CA TYR A 249 -18.65 -6.39 -3.98
C TYR A 249 -17.98 -5.09 -3.52
N ILE A 250 -17.34 -5.11 -2.35
CA ILE A 250 -16.57 -3.97 -1.85
C ILE A 250 -15.35 -3.75 -2.74
N LEU A 251 -14.69 -4.83 -3.19
CA LEU A 251 -13.55 -4.74 -4.10
C LEU A 251 -13.95 -4.09 -5.44
N LEU A 252 -15.11 -4.44 -5.99
CA LEU A 252 -15.63 -3.81 -7.21
C LEU A 252 -15.89 -2.31 -7.02
N CYS A 253 -16.47 -1.92 -5.89
CA CYS A 253 -16.68 -0.51 -5.56
C CYS A 253 -15.33 0.25 -5.49
N VAL A 254 -14.34 -0.32 -4.81
CA VAL A 254 -12.98 0.24 -4.70
C VAL A 254 -12.32 0.40 -6.07
N ILE A 255 -12.44 -0.59 -6.97
CA ILE A 255 -11.88 -0.51 -8.33
C ILE A 255 -12.45 0.68 -9.11
N ASN A 256 -13.78 0.87 -9.05
CA ASN A 256 -14.43 2.01 -9.70
C ASN A 256 -13.91 3.33 -9.13
N LEU A 257 -13.84 3.45 -7.80
CA LEU A 257 -13.35 4.67 -7.15
C LEU A 257 -11.85 4.93 -7.44
N LEU A 258 -11.01 3.89 -7.58
CA LEU A 258 -9.59 4.01 -7.99
C LEU A 258 -9.50 4.54 -9.41
N THR A 259 -10.38 4.06 -10.29
CA THR A 259 -10.41 4.52 -11.68
C THR A 259 -10.76 6.02 -11.75
N LEU A 260 -11.77 6.48 -10.99
CA LEU A 260 -12.05 7.92 -10.89
C LEU A 260 -10.88 8.71 -10.28
N SER A 261 -10.23 8.17 -9.26
CA SER A 261 -9.06 8.81 -8.64
C SER A 261 -7.92 9.00 -9.63
N VAL A 262 -7.61 8.02 -10.49
CA VAL A 262 -6.57 8.15 -11.52
C VAL A 262 -6.90 9.27 -12.49
N ILE A 263 -8.16 9.38 -12.94
CA ILE A 263 -8.59 10.45 -13.85
C ILE A 263 -8.33 11.83 -13.21
N TYR A 264 -8.70 12.01 -11.94
CA TYR A 264 -8.45 13.25 -11.21
C TYR A 264 -6.95 13.56 -11.05
N LEU A 265 -6.14 12.55 -10.68
CA LEU A 265 -4.69 12.74 -10.52
C LEU A 265 -4.01 13.09 -11.85
N ILE A 266 -4.46 12.51 -12.97
CA ILE A 266 -3.97 12.87 -14.31
C ILE A 266 -4.35 14.31 -14.64
N TYR A 267 -5.61 14.71 -14.44
CA TYR A 267 -6.04 16.11 -14.61
C TYR A 267 -5.14 17.07 -13.81
N ARG A 268 -4.85 16.71 -12.55
CA ARG A 268 -4.03 17.51 -11.66
C ARG A 268 -2.57 17.57 -12.10
N LEU A 269 -2.02 16.46 -12.58
CA LEU A 269 -0.69 16.40 -13.17
C LEU A 269 -0.58 17.36 -14.37
N PHE A 270 -1.57 17.37 -15.26
CA PHE A 270 -1.60 18.31 -16.38
C PHE A 270 -1.70 19.78 -15.92
N LYS A 271 -2.56 20.07 -14.94
CA LYS A 271 -2.75 21.43 -14.42
C LYS A 271 -1.48 22.03 -13.80
N ILE A 272 -0.64 21.21 -13.17
CA ILE A 272 0.62 21.65 -12.55
C ILE A 272 1.71 21.91 -13.60
N ASN A 273 1.69 21.18 -14.72
CA ASN A 273 2.71 21.26 -15.76
C ASN A 273 2.37 22.22 -16.92
N ILE A 274 1.12 22.67 -17.03
CA ILE A 274 0.74 23.66 -18.04
C ILE A 274 1.05 25.08 -17.56
N ASN A 275 1.88 25.80 -18.31
CA ASN A 275 2.24 27.18 -18.03
C ASN A 275 1.15 28.10 -18.57
N ILE A 276 0.22 28.53 -17.71
CA ILE A 276 -0.96 29.32 -18.10
C ILE A 276 -0.59 30.78 -18.39
N SER A 277 0.48 31.32 -17.80
CA SER A 277 0.90 32.71 -18.06
C SER A 277 2.40 32.92 -17.81
N PRO A 278 3.11 33.68 -18.66
CA PRO A 278 4.55 33.94 -18.52
C PRO A 278 4.89 34.93 -17.38
N GLN A 279 3.89 35.56 -16.75
CA GLN A 279 4.10 36.69 -15.83
C GLN A 279 3.90 36.32 -14.34
N TYR A 280 3.24 35.20 -14.05
CA TYR A 280 3.10 34.64 -12.70
C TYR A 280 2.86 33.13 -12.80
N ASP A 281 3.93 32.35 -12.62
CA ASP A 281 3.84 30.89 -12.52
C ASP A 281 3.93 30.48 -11.05
N PRO A 282 2.80 30.21 -10.38
CA PRO A 282 2.84 29.87 -8.97
C PRO A 282 3.50 28.50 -8.73
N TYR A 283 3.53 27.60 -9.73
CA TYR A 283 4.04 26.23 -9.57
C TYR A 283 5.52 26.13 -9.87
N GLU A 284 6.16 27.20 -10.35
CA GLU A 284 7.56 27.21 -10.79
C GLU A 284 8.49 26.52 -9.78
N PHE A 285 8.29 26.83 -8.49
CA PHE A 285 9.14 26.32 -7.43
C PHE A 285 8.81 24.90 -7.03
N THR A 286 7.55 24.48 -6.92
CA THR A 286 7.18 23.14 -6.37
C THR A 286 6.91 22.09 -7.46
N ARG A 287 6.85 22.49 -8.74
CA ARG A 287 6.43 21.66 -9.87
C ARG A 287 7.18 20.35 -9.96
N ARG A 288 8.51 20.35 -9.80
CA ARG A 288 9.31 19.13 -10.02
C ARG A 288 8.99 18.05 -8.99
N LEU A 289 8.89 18.41 -7.72
CA LEU A 289 8.59 17.44 -6.68
C LEU A 289 7.12 17.01 -6.70
N LEU A 290 6.18 17.94 -6.93
CA LEU A 290 4.77 17.62 -7.09
C LEU A 290 4.54 16.68 -8.29
N THR A 291 5.19 16.94 -9.43
CA THR A 291 5.12 16.09 -10.62
C THR A 291 5.72 14.71 -10.33
N PHE A 292 6.87 14.62 -9.66
CA PHE A 292 7.48 13.35 -9.26
C PHE A 292 6.53 12.53 -8.35
N SER A 293 5.96 13.17 -7.32
CA SER A 293 5.04 12.52 -6.39
C SER A 293 3.77 12.06 -7.11
N LEU A 294 3.16 12.91 -7.93
CA LEU A 294 1.95 12.57 -8.67
C LEU A 294 2.19 11.44 -9.69
N ALA A 295 3.28 11.50 -10.45
CA ALA A 295 3.61 10.47 -11.43
C ALA A 295 3.82 9.10 -10.74
N THR A 296 4.49 9.09 -9.59
CA THR A 296 4.70 7.88 -8.79
C THR A 296 3.37 7.34 -8.25
N THR A 297 2.52 8.20 -7.67
CA THR A 297 1.19 7.82 -7.16
C THR A 297 0.29 7.26 -8.28
N ILE A 298 0.29 7.87 -9.47
CA ILE A 298 -0.47 7.37 -10.62
C ILE A 298 0.01 5.98 -11.02
N GLY A 299 1.33 5.75 -11.11
CA GLY A 299 1.90 4.45 -11.44
C GLY A 299 1.53 3.36 -10.42
N LEU A 300 1.55 3.70 -9.12
CA LEU A 300 1.14 2.79 -8.06
C LEU A 300 -0.35 2.47 -8.13
N ILE A 301 -1.23 3.46 -8.26
CA ILE A 301 -2.68 3.23 -8.34
C ILE A 301 -3.06 2.41 -9.58
N ILE A 302 -2.43 2.65 -10.74
CA ILE A 302 -2.66 1.83 -11.95
C ILE A 302 -2.29 0.36 -11.66
N SER A 303 -1.16 0.14 -11.00
CA SER A 303 -0.74 -1.19 -10.55
C SER A 303 -1.76 -1.79 -9.58
N THR A 304 -2.27 -1.00 -8.63
CA THR A 304 -3.30 -1.41 -7.67
C THR A 304 -4.60 -1.81 -8.37
N ILE A 305 -5.06 -1.05 -9.37
CA ILE A 305 -6.24 -1.39 -10.19
C ILE A 305 -6.01 -2.72 -10.91
N PHE A 306 -4.87 -2.90 -11.56
CA PHE A 306 -4.54 -4.13 -12.28
C PHE A 306 -4.59 -5.37 -11.37
N TYR A 307 -3.92 -5.33 -10.21
CA TYR A 307 -3.94 -6.44 -9.26
C TYR A 307 -5.30 -6.61 -8.56
N SER A 308 -6.06 -5.52 -8.37
CA SER A 308 -7.44 -5.59 -7.86
C SER A 308 -8.36 -6.32 -8.83
N LEU A 309 -8.26 -6.05 -10.14
CA LEU A 309 -9.02 -6.75 -11.17
C LEU A 309 -8.65 -8.25 -11.21
N LYS A 310 -7.36 -8.58 -11.11
CA LYS A 310 -6.91 -9.97 -11.04
C LYS A 310 -7.48 -10.69 -9.81
N CYS A 311 -7.43 -10.05 -8.64
CA CYS A 311 -8.01 -10.60 -7.41
C CYS A 311 -9.54 -10.74 -7.50
N PHE A 312 -10.24 -9.77 -8.07
CA PHE A 312 -11.69 -9.81 -8.26
C PHE A 312 -12.11 -10.98 -9.18
N LYS A 313 -11.38 -11.21 -10.27
CA LYS A 313 -11.61 -12.36 -11.15
C LYS A 313 -11.42 -13.68 -10.38
N ASN A 314 -10.32 -13.80 -9.63
CA ASN A 314 -10.04 -15.00 -8.84
C ASN A 314 -11.13 -15.27 -7.78
N MET A 315 -11.65 -14.22 -7.12
CA MET A 315 -12.76 -14.34 -6.17
C MET A 315 -14.08 -14.75 -6.85
N THR A 316 -14.33 -14.23 -8.06
CA THR A 316 -15.52 -14.57 -8.85
C THR A 316 -15.48 -16.03 -9.31
N ASP A 317 -14.29 -16.54 -9.62
CA ASP A 317 -14.05 -17.95 -9.96
C ASP A 317 -14.14 -18.89 -8.72
N GLY A 318 -14.22 -18.33 -7.50
CA GLY A 318 -14.47 -19.06 -6.25
C GLY A 318 -13.21 -19.41 -5.44
N HIS A 319 -12.06 -18.79 -5.73
CA HIS A 319 -10.81 -19.04 -5.03
C HIS A 319 -10.60 -18.05 -3.87
N TYR A 320 -11.01 -18.44 -2.66
CA TYR A 320 -10.87 -17.68 -1.41
C TYR A 320 -9.72 -18.25 -0.59
N ILE A 321 -8.68 -17.46 -0.29
CA ILE A 321 -7.46 -17.95 0.38
C ILE A 321 -7.44 -17.58 1.85
N PHE A 322 -7.71 -16.32 2.20
CA PHE A 322 -7.71 -15.90 3.60
C PHE A 322 -8.86 -16.54 4.37
N ALA A 323 -10.00 -16.77 3.72
CA ALA A 323 -11.11 -17.51 4.33
C ALA A 323 -10.78 -18.99 4.58
N ALA A 324 -9.90 -19.60 3.77
CA ALA A 324 -9.58 -21.03 3.84
C ALA A 324 -8.32 -21.35 4.67
N TYR A 325 -7.32 -20.47 4.67
CA TYR A 325 -5.99 -20.72 5.23
C TYR A 325 -5.54 -19.70 6.29
N GLY A 326 -6.33 -18.65 6.55
CA GLY A 326 -6.01 -17.60 7.53
C GLY A 326 -4.92 -16.62 7.05
N LEU A 327 -4.58 -15.63 7.89
CA LEU A 327 -3.54 -14.64 7.57
C LEU A 327 -2.13 -15.25 7.69
N PRO A 328 -1.17 -14.83 6.84
CA PRO A 328 0.20 -15.33 6.89
C PRO A 328 0.90 -14.90 8.20
N GLY A 329 1.49 -15.87 8.91
CA GLY A 329 2.26 -15.66 10.14
C GLY A 329 1.57 -16.08 11.44
N GLN A 330 0.31 -16.53 11.42
CA GLN A 330 -0.27 -17.30 12.52
C GLN A 330 0.03 -18.79 12.32
N GLU A 331 0.16 -19.56 13.41
CA GLU A 331 0.19 -21.02 13.32
C GLU A 331 -1.02 -21.46 12.52
N GLN A 332 -0.76 -21.93 11.30
CA GLN A 332 -1.80 -22.46 10.45
C GLN A 332 -2.29 -23.73 11.14
N LYS A 333 -3.50 -23.67 11.70
CA LYS A 333 -4.30 -24.88 11.83
C LYS A 333 -4.48 -25.35 10.40
N SER A 334 -3.68 -26.33 10.00
CA SER A 334 -4.00 -27.18 8.85
C SER A 334 -5.50 -27.47 8.92
N PRO A 335 -6.24 -27.36 7.79
CA PRO A 335 -7.63 -27.80 7.80
C PRO A 335 -7.63 -29.19 8.44
N PRO A 336 -8.56 -29.49 9.36
CA PRO A 336 -8.60 -30.82 9.93
C PRO A 336 -8.59 -31.78 8.75
N MET A 337 -7.58 -32.66 8.69
CA MET A 337 -7.78 -33.90 7.98
C MET A 337 -9.12 -34.39 8.48
N GLN A 338 -10.09 -34.56 7.58
CA GLN A 338 -11.34 -35.22 7.92
C GLN A 338 -10.98 -36.69 8.21
N ASP A 339 -10.33 -36.92 9.34
CA ASP A 339 -10.32 -38.19 10.02
C ASP A 339 -11.73 -38.36 10.57
N LYS A 340 -12.46 -39.24 9.89
CA LYS A 340 -13.76 -39.81 10.28
C LYS A 340 -14.82 -38.78 10.64
N ILE A 341 -15.66 -38.46 9.64
CA ILE A 341 -17.01 -37.98 9.90
C ILE A 341 -17.77 -39.13 10.58
N SER A 342 -17.80 -39.14 11.91
CA SER A 342 -18.92 -39.75 12.63
C SER A 342 -20.15 -38.89 12.35
N PHE A 343 -21.05 -39.43 11.53
CA PHE A 343 -22.35 -38.83 11.25
C PHE A 343 -23.12 -38.64 12.56
N ASN A 344 -23.32 -37.39 12.98
CA ASN A 344 -24.34 -37.04 13.97
C ASN A 344 -25.56 -36.54 13.20
N PRO A 345 -26.68 -37.29 13.13
CA PRO A 345 -27.78 -37.02 12.20
C PRO A 345 -28.78 -35.98 12.73
N GLU A 346 -28.35 -35.02 13.56
CA GLU A 346 -29.29 -34.11 14.24
C GLU A 346 -29.44 -32.72 13.56
N TYR A 347 -28.90 -32.56 12.36
CA TYR A 347 -29.05 -31.33 11.55
C TYR A 347 -29.41 -31.62 10.10
N LEU A 348 -30.38 -32.51 9.88
CA LEU A 348 -31.12 -32.61 8.62
C LEU A 348 -32.58 -32.86 8.98
N GLY A 349 -33.36 -31.78 9.04
CA GLY A 349 -34.82 -31.85 9.10
C GLY A 349 -35.37 -32.40 7.79
N TYR A 350 -35.36 -33.73 7.68
CA TYR A 350 -35.99 -34.49 6.61
C TYR A 350 -36.52 -35.77 7.25
N ASP A 351 -37.82 -35.81 7.52
CA ASP A 351 -38.49 -36.99 8.04
C ASP A 351 -38.36 -38.14 7.03
N GLY A 352 -37.84 -39.25 7.53
CA GLY A 352 -37.56 -40.45 6.76
C GLY A 352 -38.83 -41.18 6.32
N TYR A 353 -38.86 -41.59 5.05
CA TYR A 353 -39.70 -42.70 4.60
C TYR A 353 -38.97 -44.01 4.92
N THR A 354 -39.31 -44.61 6.06
CA THR A 354 -39.03 -46.03 6.34
C THR A 354 -40.18 -46.89 5.81
N ALA A 355 -39.85 -47.86 4.96
CA ALA A 355 -40.76 -48.93 4.56
C ALA A 355 -41.01 -49.89 5.73
N GLY A 356 -42.29 -50.15 6.05
CA GLY A 356 -42.68 -51.16 7.04
C GLY A 356 -44.17 -51.19 7.37
N SER A 357 -44.91 -52.10 6.71
CA SER A 357 -46.07 -52.89 7.17
C SER A 357 -47.18 -52.29 8.09
N ASN A 358 -48.41 -52.31 7.56
CA ASN A 358 -49.73 -52.48 8.23
C ASN A 358 -50.06 -51.71 9.53
N ASN A 359 -51.01 -50.76 9.45
CA ASN A 359 -52.38 -50.94 9.97
C ASN A 359 -53.28 -49.70 9.72
N ASN A 360 -54.57 -49.96 9.53
CA ASN A 360 -55.68 -49.02 9.35
C ASN A 360 -55.74 -47.88 10.37
N SER A 361 -55.98 -46.65 9.90
CA SER A 361 -57.07 -45.79 10.41
C SER A 361 -57.18 -44.49 9.60
N ASN A 362 -58.40 -44.21 9.13
CA ASN A 362 -58.84 -42.94 8.57
C ASN A 362 -58.59 -41.77 9.53
N ILE A 363 -58.13 -40.62 9.04
CA ILE A 363 -58.53 -39.28 9.51
C ILE A 363 -58.31 -38.29 8.36
N SER A 364 -59.39 -37.58 8.03
CA SER A 364 -59.48 -36.44 7.11
C SER A 364 -59.30 -35.14 7.89
N ILE A 365 -58.44 -34.22 7.43
CA ILE A 365 -58.54 -32.78 7.75
C ILE A 365 -58.18 -31.97 6.51
N ASN A 366 -59.14 -31.14 6.11
CA ASN A 366 -59.10 -30.10 5.08
C ASN A 366 -58.68 -28.78 5.75
N ILE A 367 -57.95 -27.89 5.07
CA ILE A 367 -58.01 -26.41 5.17
C ILE A 367 -57.11 -25.77 4.09
N ASP A 368 -57.63 -24.67 3.55
CA ASP A 368 -57.34 -23.99 2.28
C ASP A 368 -56.07 -23.11 2.17
N ASP A 369 -55.67 -22.92 0.90
CA ASP A 369 -55.15 -21.72 0.22
C ASP A 369 -53.97 -20.90 0.76
N LYS A 370 -52.84 -20.97 0.02
CA LYS A 370 -52.31 -19.83 -0.78
C LYS A 370 -51.13 -20.25 -1.66
N LYS A 371 -51.32 -20.21 -2.99
CA LYS A 371 -50.26 -20.31 -3.99
C LYS A 371 -49.38 -19.05 -3.99
N ILE A 372 -48.08 -19.23 -3.81
CA ILE A 372 -47.05 -18.30 -4.25
C ILE A 372 -46.13 -19.10 -5.20
N ASN A 373 -46.23 -18.83 -6.51
CA ASN A 373 -45.34 -19.40 -7.51
C ASN A 373 -43.97 -18.72 -7.38
N ILE A 374 -42.97 -19.47 -6.92
CA ILE A 374 -41.55 -19.16 -7.10
C ILE A 374 -41.05 -20.16 -8.15
N ASP A 375 -40.40 -19.65 -9.20
CA ASP A 375 -39.95 -20.40 -10.38
C ASP A 375 -39.03 -21.58 -9.98
N ASP A 376 -39.58 -22.80 -9.96
CA ASP A 376 -38.88 -24.05 -9.59
C ASP A 376 -37.67 -24.37 -10.49
N ASN A 377 -37.54 -23.68 -11.63
CA ASN A 377 -36.47 -23.90 -12.60
C ASN A 377 -35.11 -23.34 -12.16
N ASP A 378 -35.06 -22.25 -11.40
CA ASP A 378 -33.78 -21.64 -10.96
C ASP A 378 -33.15 -22.44 -9.81
N VAL A 379 -33.97 -22.95 -8.88
CA VAL A 379 -33.52 -23.80 -7.76
C VAL A 379 -33.03 -25.17 -8.28
N LEU A 380 -33.68 -25.69 -9.32
CA LEU A 380 -33.26 -26.93 -9.98
C LEU A 380 -31.95 -26.76 -10.77
N TYR A 381 -31.70 -25.58 -11.35
CA TYR A 381 -30.47 -25.30 -12.09
C TYR A 381 -29.26 -25.15 -11.15
N ASP A 382 -29.44 -24.44 -10.03
CA ASP A 382 -28.37 -24.23 -9.06
C ASP A 382 -28.04 -25.51 -8.26
N SER A 383 -29.05 -26.33 -7.95
CA SER A 383 -28.85 -27.65 -7.33
C SER A 383 -28.12 -28.64 -8.26
N LYS A 384 -28.43 -28.65 -9.56
CA LYS A 384 -27.68 -29.44 -10.57
C LYS A 384 -26.25 -28.97 -10.73
N ARG A 385 -25.97 -27.67 -10.57
CA ARG A 385 -24.61 -27.11 -10.62
C ARG A 385 -23.82 -27.42 -9.36
N ALA A 386 -24.46 -27.37 -8.20
CA ALA A 386 -23.89 -27.79 -6.92
C ALA A 386 -23.59 -29.30 -6.90
N SER A 387 -24.48 -30.15 -7.44
CA SER A 387 -24.25 -31.59 -7.52
C SER A 387 -23.15 -31.96 -8.53
N LYS A 388 -23.06 -31.25 -9.67
CA LYS A 388 -21.93 -31.40 -10.62
C LYS A 388 -20.60 -30.92 -10.04
N ARG A 389 -20.60 -29.91 -9.16
CA ARG A 389 -19.38 -29.47 -8.44
C ARG A 389 -18.97 -30.52 -7.41
N ALA A 390 -19.92 -31.05 -6.63
CA ALA A 390 -19.67 -32.09 -5.65
C ALA A 390 -19.16 -33.40 -6.29
N SER A 391 -19.75 -33.81 -7.42
CA SER A 391 -19.32 -35.03 -8.13
C SER A 391 -17.90 -34.89 -8.70
N LYS A 392 -17.55 -33.72 -9.23
CA LYS A 392 -16.21 -33.46 -9.79
C LYS A 392 -15.14 -33.35 -8.70
N ILE A 393 -15.51 -32.86 -7.51
CA ILE A 393 -14.64 -32.86 -6.33
C ILE A 393 -14.41 -34.29 -5.82
N ALA A 394 -15.47 -35.11 -5.75
CA ALA A 394 -15.38 -36.52 -5.36
C ALA A 394 -14.56 -37.36 -6.36
N GLU A 395 -14.70 -37.11 -7.66
CA GLU A 395 -13.94 -37.80 -8.71
C GLU A 395 -12.43 -37.48 -8.62
N VAL A 396 -12.08 -36.21 -8.37
CA VAL A 396 -10.68 -35.79 -8.16
C VAL A 396 -10.10 -36.36 -6.86
N GLN A 397 -10.92 -36.50 -5.81
CA GLN A 397 -10.50 -37.13 -4.56
C GLN A 397 -10.30 -38.64 -4.72
N ASN A 398 -11.19 -39.33 -5.44
CA ASN A 398 -11.05 -40.76 -5.73
C ASN A 398 -9.84 -41.06 -6.63
N ALA A 399 -9.56 -40.20 -7.63
CA ALA A 399 -8.36 -40.31 -8.47
C ALA A 399 -7.05 -40.07 -7.70
N ARG A 400 -7.10 -39.35 -6.56
CA ARG A 400 -5.95 -39.17 -5.65
C ARG A 400 -5.77 -40.37 -4.72
N LEU A 401 -6.86 -41.01 -4.31
CA LEU A 401 -6.85 -42.22 -3.48
C LEU A 401 -6.31 -43.44 -4.24
N SER A 402 -6.78 -43.65 -5.47
CA SER A 402 -6.33 -44.77 -6.30
C SER A 402 -4.85 -44.69 -6.68
N ARG A 403 -4.30 -43.47 -6.81
CA ARG A 403 -2.89 -43.24 -7.14
C ARG A 403 -1.94 -43.39 -5.94
N ARG A 404 -2.44 -43.31 -4.70
CA ARG A 404 -1.65 -43.62 -3.49
C ARG A 404 -1.55 -45.12 -3.23
N ILE A 405 -2.62 -45.87 -3.51
CA ILE A 405 -2.64 -47.33 -3.33
C ILE A 405 -1.74 -48.06 -4.35
N SER A 406 -1.33 -47.40 -5.44
CA SER A 406 -0.40 -47.97 -6.43
C SER A 406 1.08 -47.64 -6.16
N LEU A 407 1.39 -46.88 -5.11
CA LEU A 407 2.76 -46.42 -4.77
C LEU A 407 3.24 -46.91 -3.39
N ASP A 408 2.37 -47.56 -2.63
CA ASP A 408 2.67 -48.41 -1.46
C ASP A 408 2.48 -49.88 -1.87
#